data_AF-A0A9E5GFM2-F1
#
_entry.id   AF-A0A9E5GFM2-F1
#
_cell.length_a   1.000
_cell.length_b   1.000
_cell.length_c   1.000
_cell.angle_alpha   90.00
_cell.angle_beta   90.00
_cell.angle_gamma   90.00
#
_symmetry.space_group_name_H-M   'P 1'
#
loop_
_entity.id
_entity.type
_entity.pdbx_description
1 polymer ?
#
loop_
_entity_poly.entity_id
_entity_poly.type
_entity_poly.pdbx_seq_one_letter_code
_entity_poly.pdbx_strand_id
1 'polypeptide(L)'
;MAMNFPQIMDADKVWANSHMWVVPVQSARNQQYEAAMKFCAFMNEHVYDWAAATGHIAPNFSALESLTANEVPQRANYAKTASSAATFPSVLNYARIETIIKEEIEKTWLLGAPLEDALNRAQERVQAVLDN
;
A
#
# COMPACT_ATOMS: atom_id res chain seq x y z
N MET A 1 -4.89 -13.33 14.88
CA MET A 1 -4.81 -14.05 13.60
C MET A 1 -5.28 -13.09 12.52
N ALA A 2 -4.56 -12.97 11.39
CA ALA A 2 -5.01 -12.13 10.27
C ALA A 2 -6.26 -12.76 9.62
N MET A 3 -7.21 -11.94 9.21
CA MET A 3 -8.48 -12.34 8.59
C MET A 3 -8.78 -11.42 7.41
N ASN A 4 -9.76 -11.80 6.58
CA ASN A 4 -10.21 -10.93 5.50
C ASN A 4 -10.67 -9.57 6.04
N PHE A 5 -10.36 -8.50 5.31
CA PHE A 5 -10.89 -7.18 5.64
C PHE A 5 -12.42 -7.23 5.54
N PRO A 6 -13.16 -6.75 6.56
CA PRO A 6 -14.62 -6.80 6.53
C PRO A 6 -15.15 -5.83 5.47
N GLN A 7 -16.24 -6.21 4.82
CA GLN A 7 -17.00 -5.26 4.01
C GLN A 7 -17.58 -4.18 4.93
N ILE A 8 -17.31 -2.93 4.60
CA ILE A 8 -17.89 -1.76 5.25
C ILE A 8 -18.73 -1.05 4.19
N MET A 9 -20.00 -0.74 4.48
CA MET A 9 -20.98 -0.22 3.51
C MET A 9 -21.30 -1.21 2.38
N ASP A 10 -21.68 -0.72 1.20
CA ASP A 10 -22.31 -1.51 0.13
C ASP A 10 -21.31 -2.20 -0.82
N ALA A 11 -20.00 -1.94 -0.68
CA ALA A 11 -18.97 -2.48 -1.56
C ALA A 11 -17.92 -3.28 -0.80
N ASP A 12 -17.69 -4.54 -1.22
CA ASP A 12 -16.54 -5.34 -0.78
C ASP A 12 -15.28 -4.81 -1.49
N LYS A 13 -14.76 -3.69 -0.96
CA LYS A 13 -13.55 -3.03 -1.44
C LYS A 13 -12.67 -2.58 -0.27
N VAL A 14 -11.36 -2.72 -0.45
CA VAL A 14 -10.35 -2.24 0.49
C VAL A 14 -9.22 -1.58 -0.28
N TRP A 15 -8.58 -0.57 0.31
CA TRP A 15 -7.35 -0.01 -0.24
C TRP A 15 -6.18 -0.95 -0.01
N ALA A 16 -5.37 -1.15 -1.04
CA ALA A 16 -4.10 -1.85 -0.95
C ALA A 16 -2.95 -0.90 -1.31
N ASN A 17 -1.89 -0.97 -0.51
CA ASN A 17 -0.61 -0.35 -0.78
C ASN A 17 0.45 -1.41 -1.05
N SER A 18 1.60 -0.99 -1.57
CA SER A 18 2.76 -1.83 -1.80
C SER A 18 3.97 -1.31 -1.01
N HIS A 19 4.82 -2.24 -0.56
CA HIS A 19 6.18 -1.92 -0.15
C HIS A 19 7.13 -2.21 -1.32
N MET A 20 8.06 -1.29 -1.59
CA MET A 20 9.02 -1.44 -2.68
C MET A 20 10.43 -1.13 -2.21
N TRP A 21 11.40 -1.85 -2.77
CA TRP A 21 12.81 -1.54 -2.65
C TRP A 21 13.17 -0.45 -3.66
N VAL A 22 13.74 0.65 -3.18
CA VAL A 22 14.07 1.81 -4.01
C VAL A 22 15.55 2.17 -3.87
N VAL A 23 16.18 2.48 -4.99
CA VAL A 23 17.52 3.07 -5.03
C VAL A 23 17.33 4.56 -5.35
N PRO A 24 17.69 5.49 -4.44
CA PRO A 24 17.62 6.91 -4.72
C PRO A 24 18.41 7.28 -5.98
N VAL A 25 18.01 8.34 -6.67
CA VAL A 25 18.74 8.83 -7.84
C VAL A 25 20.19 9.10 -7.46
N GLN A 26 21.12 8.44 -8.17
CA GLN A 26 22.55 8.62 -7.97
C GLN A 26 23.12 9.57 -9.03
N SER A 27 24.12 10.37 -8.65
CA SER A 27 24.84 11.25 -9.59
C SER A 27 25.71 10.47 -10.58
N ALA A 28 26.10 9.23 -10.24
CA ALA A 28 26.84 8.32 -11.11
C ALA A 28 26.50 6.84 -10.80
N ARG A 29 26.56 5.98 -11.81
CA ARG A 29 26.42 4.52 -11.66
C ARG A 29 27.75 3.86 -11.31
N ASN A 30 28.20 4.09 -10.09
CA ASN A 30 29.45 3.52 -9.59
C ASN A 30 29.25 2.08 -9.07
N GLN A 31 30.32 1.48 -8.56
CA GLN A 31 30.27 0.11 -8.00
C GLN A 31 29.23 -0.05 -6.88
N GLN A 32 28.96 1.00 -6.10
CA GLN A 32 27.97 0.96 -5.03
C GLN A 32 26.55 0.93 -5.59
N TYR A 33 26.27 1.68 -6.67
CA TYR A 33 25.00 1.58 -7.38
C TYR A 33 24.78 0.16 -7.94
N GLU A 34 25.79 -0.41 -8.59
CA GLU A 34 25.70 -1.78 -9.12
C GLU A 34 25.48 -2.82 -8.00
N ALA A 35 26.13 -2.65 -6.85
CA ALA A 35 25.92 -3.51 -5.69
C ALA A 35 24.49 -3.37 -5.12
N ALA A 36 23.97 -2.14 -5.03
CA ALA A 36 22.60 -1.88 -4.59
C ALA A 36 21.57 -2.52 -5.54
N MET A 37 21.77 -2.41 -6.85
CA MET A 37 20.90 -3.04 -7.85
C MET A 37 20.91 -4.58 -7.73
N LYS A 38 22.09 -5.19 -7.53
CA LYS A 38 22.19 -6.64 -7.27
C LYS A 38 21.48 -7.05 -5.99
N PHE A 39 21.57 -6.24 -4.94
CA PHE A 39 20.85 -6.50 -3.70
C PHE A 39 19.32 -6.39 -3.88
N CYS A 40 18.83 -5.38 -4.60
CA CYS A 40 17.41 -5.26 -4.93
C CYS A 40 16.90 -6.46 -5.76
N ALA A 41 17.70 -6.94 -6.72
CA ALA A 41 17.37 -8.14 -7.50
C ALA A 41 17.26 -9.37 -6.60
N PHE A 42 18.24 -9.60 -5.71
CA PHE A 42 18.20 -10.67 -4.72
C PHE A 42 16.94 -10.57 -3.84
N MET A 43 16.63 -9.40 -3.28
CA MET A 43 15.44 -9.22 -2.46
C MET A 43 14.12 -9.49 -3.22
N ASN A 44 14.09 -9.20 -4.52
CA ASN A 44 12.93 -9.50 -5.37
C ASN A 44 12.80 -11.00 -5.68
N GLU A 45 13.92 -11.68 -5.93
CA GLU A 45 13.96 -13.15 -6.10
C GLU A 45 13.53 -13.88 -4.82
N HIS A 46 13.85 -13.32 -3.65
CA HIS A 46 13.55 -13.87 -2.33
C HIS A 46 12.33 -13.23 -1.64
N VAL A 47 11.48 -12.49 -2.36
CA VAL A 47 10.37 -11.74 -1.75
C VAL A 47 9.36 -12.64 -1.04
N TYR A 48 9.26 -13.90 -1.44
CA TYR A 48 8.41 -14.88 -0.77
C TYR A 48 8.82 -15.14 0.68
N ASP A 49 10.13 -15.27 0.94
CA ASP A 49 10.65 -15.56 2.28
C ASP A 49 10.21 -14.46 3.26
N TRP A 50 10.29 -13.21 2.83
CA TRP A 50 9.78 -12.06 3.57
C TRP A 50 8.25 -12.10 3.72
N ALA A 51 7.51 -12.34 2.63
CA ALA A 51 6.04 -12.37 2.65
C ALA A 51 5.48 -13.48 3.55
N ALA A 52 6.10 -14.66 3.54
CA ALA A 52 5.75 -15.79 4.39
C ALA A 52 6.02 -15.48 5.87
N ALA A 53 7.19 -14.94 6.19
CA ALA A 53 7.58 -14.61 7.56
C ALA A 53 6.74 -13.48 8.18
N THR A 54 6.29 -12.52 7.36
CA THR A 54 5.58 -11.32 7.83
C THR A 54 4.07 -11.37 7.64
N GLY A 55 3.56 -12.33 6.86
CA GLY A 55 2.14 -12.42 6.51
C GLY A 55 1.70 -11.41 5.44
N HIS A 56 2.63 -10.76 4.72
CA HIS A 56 2.28 -9.95 3.56
C HIS A 56 1.89 -10.84 2.37
N ILE A 57 1.15 -10.23 1.43
CA ILE A 57 0.86 -10.83 0.12
C ILE A 57 2.03 -10.49 -0.81
N ALA A 58 2.65 -11.52 -1.41
CA ALA A 58 3.74 -11.31 -2.36
C ALA A 58 3.24 -10.61 -3.63
N PRO A 59 4.00 -9.64 -4.20
CA PRO A 59 3.55 -8.84 -5.33
C PRO A 59 3.67 -9.54 -6.69
N ASN A 60 4.46 -10.61 -6.79
CA ASN A 60 4.78 -11.33 -8.03
C ASN A 60 4.14 -12.72 -8.07
N PHE A 61 3.51 -13.05 -9.21
CA PHE A 61 2.87 -14.35 -9.43
C PHE A 61 3.85 -15.52 -9.34
N SER A 62 5.10 -15.34 -9.80
CA SER A 62 6.13 -16.39 -9.73
C SER A 62 6.47 -16.80 -8.30
N ALA A 63 6.34 -15.90 -7.31
CA ALA A 63 6.51 -16.22 -5.89
C ALA A 63 5.32 -16.97 -5.29
N LEU A 64 4.16 -16.95 -5.97
CA LEU A 64 3.01 -17.78 -5.61
C LEU A 64 3.12 -19.17 -6.26
N GLU A 65 3.80 -19.31 -7.39
CA GLU A 65 4.01 -20.62 -8.03
C GLU A 65 4.99 -21.51 -7.27
N SER A 66 5.92 -20.93 -6.51
CA SER A 66 6.83 -21.65 -5.59
C SER A 66 6.12 -22.19 -4.33
N LEU A 67 4.80 -22.04 -4.23
CA LEU A 67 4.01 -22.50 -3.09
C LEU A 67 4.01 -24.03 -2.98
N THR A 68 4.25 -24.52 -1.77
CA THR A 68 3.36 -25.54 -1.22
C THR A 68 2.38 -24.84 -0.29
N ALA A 69 1.08 -25.00 -0.51
CA ALA A 69 0.03 -24.35 0.29
C ALA A 69 0.12 -24.65 1.82
N ASN A 70 0.94 -25.62 2.19
CA ASN A 70 1.12 -26.12 3.55
C ASN A 70 2.08 -25.29 4.42
N GLU A 71 2.92 -24.42 3.84
CA GLU A 71 3.95 -23.69 4.62
C GLU A 71 3.41 -22.43 5.30
N VAL A 72 2.31 -21.85 4.80
CA VAL A 72 1.73 -20.61 5.33
C VAL A 72 0.20 -20.76 5.46
N PRO A 73 -0.31 -21.71 6.26
CA PRO A 73 -1.73 -22.05 6.33
C PRO A 73 -2.62 -20.85 6.69
N GLN A 74 -2.11 -19.92 7.51
CA GLN A 74 -2.79 -18.69 7.88
C GLN A 74 -3.12 -17.77 6.70
N ARG A 75 -2.45 -17.93 5.55
CA ARG A 75 -2.72 -17.13 4.34
C ARG A 75 -4.14 -17.33 3.81
N ALA A 76 -4.70 -18.53 3.98
CA ALA A 76 -6.08 -18.82 3.61
C ALA A 76 -7.10 -17.91 4.34
N ASN A 77 -6.75 -17.40 5.53
CA ASN A 77 -7.67 -16.58 6.32
C ASN A 77 -7.92 -15.19 5.72
N TYR A 78 -6.99 -14.67 4.92
CA TYR A 78 -7.04 -13.30 4.40
C TYR A 78 -6.86 -13.20 2.87
N ALA A 79 -6.70 -14.33 2.17
CA ALA A 79 -6.46 -14.37 0.73
C ALA A 79 -7.60 -13.72 -0.09
N LYS A 80 -8.85 -13.75 0.39
CA LYS A 80 -9.98 -13.11 -0.31
C LYS A 80 -9.81 -11.59 -0.36
N THR A 81 -9.19 -10.96 0.65
CA THR A 81 -8.88 -9.52 0.66
C THR A 81 -8.15 -9.07 -0.60
N ALA A 82 -7.27 -9.92 -1.17
CA ALA A 82 -6.54 -9.61 -2.39
C ALA A 82 -7.48 -9.38 -3.59
N SER A 83 -8.63 -10.04 -3.63
CA SER A 83 -9.62 -9.92 -4.71
C SER A 83 -10.51 -8.67 -4.60
N SER A 84 -10.69 -8.14 -3.39
CA SER A 84 -11.42 -6.89 -3.14
C SER A 84 -10.51 -5.67 -3.03
N ALA A 85 -9.19 -5.85 -3.08
CA ALA A 85 -8.22 -4.78 -3.05
C ALA A 85 -8.31 -3.86 -4.27
N ALA A 86 -8.20 -2.55 -4.03
CA ALA A 86 -7.96 -1.52 -5.04
C ALA A 86 -6.65 -0.80 -4.71
N THR A 87 -5.79 -0.63 -5.70
CA THR A 87 -4.54 0.13 -5.53
C THR A 87 -4.82 1.62 -5.57
N PHE A 88 -4.03 2.40 -4.84
CA PHE A 88 -4.09 3.85 -4.91
C PHE A 88 -3.79 4.36 -6.33
N PRO A 89 -4.44 5.44 -6.78
CA PRO A 89 -4.18 6.03 -8.09
C PRO A 89 -2.76 6.61 -8.15
N SER A 90 -2.13 6.49 -9.32
CA SER A 90 -0.78 7.01 -9.57
C SER A 90 -0.80 8.52 -9.81
N VAL A 91 -1.09 9.29 -8.76
CA VAL A 91 -1.07 10.76 -8.78
C VAL A 91 0.17 11.29 -8.07
N LEU A 92 0.72 12.40 -8.60
CA LEU A 92 1.81 13.09 -7.92
C LEU A 92 1.32 13.59 -6.55
N ASN A 93 2.21 13.59 -5.56
CA ASN A 93 1.91 14.06 -4.20
C ASN A 93 0.78 13.27 -3.48
N TYR A 94 0.51 12.01 -3.86
CA TYR A 94 -0.54 11.20 -3.24
C TYR A 94 -0.44 11.14 -1.69
N ALA A 95 0.76 11.00 -1.13
CA ALA A 95 0.94 10.97 0.33
C ALA A 95 0.44 12.26 1.01
N ARG A 96 0.54 13.42 0.34
CA ARG A 96 0.00 14.68 0.82
C ARG A 96 -1.53 14.70 0.72
N ILE A 97 -2.07 14.17 -0.38
CA ILE A 97 -3.53 14.03 -0.57
C ILE A 97 -4.13 13.15 0.53
N GLU A 98 -3.53 11.98 0.80
CA GLU A 98 -3.95 11.06 1.87
C GLU A 98 -3.92 11.75 3.24
N THR A 99 -2.83 12.49 3.53
CA THR A 99 -2.70 13.26 4.77
C THR A 99 -3.82 14.29 4.92
N ILE A 100 -4.13 15.05 3.86
CA ILE A 100 -5.20 16.06 3.87
C ILE A 100 -6.56 15.42 4.14
N ILE A 101 -6.89 14.33 3.44
CA ILE A 101 -8.15 13.63 3.60
C ILE A 101 -8.29 13.13 5.04
N LYS A 102 -7.24 12.49 5.57
CA LYS A 102 -7.21 12.01 6.95
C LYS A 102 -7.43 13.13 7.95
N GLU A 103 -6.65 14.22 7.85
CA GLU A 103 -6.74 15.35 8.76
C GLU A 103 -8.14 15.98 8.80
N GLU A 104 -8.77 16.21 7.64
CA GLU A 104 -10.09 16.84 7.60
C GLU A 104 -11.19 15.91 8.13
N ILE A 105 -11.14 14.63 7.79
CA ILE A 105 -12.08 13.63 8.32
C ILE A 105 -11.92 13.49 9.84
N GLU A 106 -10.69 13.43 10.35
CA GLU A 106 -10.39 13.30 11.78
C GLU A 106 -10.95 14.45 12.62
N LYS A 107 -11.03 15.67 12.07
CA LYS A 107 -11.63 16.82 12.78
C LYS A 107 -13.10 16.60 13.15
N THR A 108 -13.82 15.76 12.42
CA THR A 108 -15.23 15.47 12.72
C THR A 108 -15.40 14.82 14.10
N TRP A 109 -14.54 13.87 14.46
CA TRP A 109 -14.60 13.19 15.76
C TRP A 109 -13.64 13.75 16.81
N LEU A 110 -12.54 14.42 16.42
CA LEU A 110 -11.60 15.03 17.37
C LEU A 110 -12.05 16.41 17.81
N LEU A 111 -12.65 17.21 16.92
CA LEU A 111 -12.98 18.63 17.16
C LEU A 111 -14.47 18.94 17.00
N GLY A 112 -15.29 17.96 16.63
CA GLY A 112 -16.74 18.16 16.41
C GLY A 112 -17.05 19.01 15.17
N ALA A 113 -16.13 19.07 14.19
CA ALA A 113 -16.38 19.79 12.95
C ALA A 113 -17.58 19.16 12.18
N PRO A 114 -18.48 19.97 11.59
CA PRO A 114 -19.54 19.44 10.74
C PRO A 114 -18.99 18.60 9.59
N LEU A 115 -19.65 17.49 9.27
CA LEU A 115 -19.21 16.57 8.20
C LEU A 115 -19.08 17.29 6.85
N GLU A 116 -20.06 18.13 6.51
CA GLU A 116 -20.05 18.90 5.26
C GLU A 116 -18.84 19.84 5.18
N ASP A 117 -18.51 20.53 6.28
CA ASP A 117 -17.34 21.40 6.35
C ASP A 117 -16.03 20.62 6.16
N ALA A 118 -15.91 19.45 6.79
CA ALA A 118 -14.75 18.57 6.64
C ALA A 118 -14.59 18.09 5.20
N LEU A 119 -15.66 17.66 4.55
CA LEU A 119 -15.64 17.21 3.16
C LEU A 119 -15.30 18.35 2.19
N ASN A 120 -15.90 19.52 2.37
CA ASN A 120 -15.63 20.70 1.54
C ASN A 120 -14.17 21.15 1.67
N ARG A 121 -13.62 21.19 2.89
CA ARG A 121 -12.21 21.52 3.13
C ARG A 121 -11.27 20.47 2.56
N ALA A 122 -11.61 19.18 2.67
CA ALA A 122 -10.81 18.10 2.07
C ALA A 122 -10.74 18.29 0.56
N GLN A 123 -11.88 18.53 -0.10
CA GLN A 123 -11.94 18.77 -1.54
C GLN A 123 -11.11 19.99 -1.96
N GLU A 124 -11.26 21.13 -1.29
CA GLU A 124 -10.50 22.36 -1.59
C GLU A 124 -8.99 22.13 -1.46
N ARG A 125 -8.54 21.54 -0.35
CA ARG A 125 -7.12 21.30 -0.07
C ARG A 125 -6.52 20.25 -1.02
N VAL A 126 -7.27 19.20 -1.36
CA VAL A 126 -6.83 18.20 -2.35
C VAL A 126 -6.73 18.83 -3.74
N GLN A 127 -7.73 19.61 -4.15
CA GLN A 127 -7.71 20.30 -5.44
C GLN A 127 -6.49 21.21 -5.57
N ALA A 128 -6.16 21.96 -4.51
CA ALA A 128 -4.96 22.79 -4.49
C ALA A 128 -3.66 21.96 -4.64
N VAL A 129 -3.62 20.69 -4.24
CA VAL A 129 -2.46 19.81 -4.50
C VAL A 129 -2.43 19.32 -5.94
N LEU A 130 -3.59 19.07 -6.54
CA LEU A 130 -3.72 18.59 -7.92
C LEU A 130 -3.45 19.70 -8.96
N ASP A 131 -3.71 20.95 -8.62
CA ASP A 131 -3.51 22.11 -9.51
C ASP A 131 -2.04 22.57 -9.60
N ASN A 132 -1.15 22.03 -8.77
CA ASN A 132 0.30 22.34 -8.71
C ASN A 132 1.14 21.25 -9.37
#